data_AF-A0A9D5LYD0-F1
#
_entry.id   AF-A0A9D5LYD0-F1
#
_cell.length_a   1.000
_cell.length_b   1.000
_cell.length_c   1.000
_cell.angle_alpha   90.00
_cell.angle_beta   90.00
_cell.angle_gamma   90.00
#
_symmetry.space_group_name_H-M   'P 1'
#
loop_
_entity.id
_entity.type
_entity.pdbx_description
1 polymer ?
#
loop_
_entity_poly.entity_id
_entity_poly.type
_entity_poly.pdbx_seq_one_letter_code
_entity_poly.pdbx_strand_id
1 'polypeptide(L)' 'PEKFNLILGNEGNGIRPETENLLTQKITIPRFGKSTESLNVSIAAGIILGQIFSKKF' A
#
# COMPACT_ATOMS: atom_id res chain seq x y z
N PRO A 1 8.40 -1.56 -15.65
CA PRO A 1 7.46 -2.50 -15.00
C PRO A 1 6.35 -2.95 -15.97
N GLU A 2 5.86 -4.17 -15.82
CA GLU A 2 4.58 -4.56 -16.42
C GLU A 2 3.44 -3.66 -15.91
N LYS A 3 2.33 -3.60 -16.64
CA LYS A 3 1.17 -2.78 -16.25
C LYS A 3 0.53 -3.35 -14.99
N PHE A 4 0.33 -2.52 -13.98
CA PHE A 4 -0.35 -2.89 -12.75
C PHE A 4 -1.25 -1.75 -12.26
N ASN A 5 -2.24 -2.09 -11.44
CA ASN A 5 -3.06 -1.12 -10.71
C ASN A 5 -2.65 -1.16 -9.24
N LEU A 6 -2.33 0.00 -8.66
CA LEU A 6 -2.09 0.12 -7.23
C LEU A 6 -3.39 0.59 -6.55
N ILE A 7 -3.93 -0.27 -5.68
CA ILE A 7 -5.14 0.04 -4.90
C ILE A 7 -4.74 0.36 -3.47
N LEU A 8 -5.19 1.50 -2.97
CA LEU A 8 -4.94 1.96 -1.60
C LEU A 8 -6.29 2.19 -0.91
N GLY A 9 -6.40 1.69 0.31
CA GLY A 9 -7.57 1.88 1.15
C GLY A 9 -7.55 3.25 1.85
N ASN A 10 -8.68 3.63 2.42
CA ASN A 10 -8.78 4.80 3.30
C ASN A 10 -7.97 4.55 4.59
N GLU A 11 -7.33 5.59 5.16
CA GLU A 11 -6.50 5.47 6.38
C GLU A 11 -7.19 4.80 7.57
N GLY A 12 -8.51 5.00 7.74
CA GLY A 12 -9.28 4.42 8.85
C GLY A 12 -10.04 3.16 8.46
N ASN A 13 -10.64 3.15 7.27
CA ASN A 13 -11.58 2.10 6.86
C ASN A 13 -10.97 1.03 5.94
N GLY A 14 -9.73 1.21 5.50
CA GLY A 14 -9.05 0.27 4.62
C GLY A 14 -9.67 0.18 3.23
N ILE A 15 -9.42 -0.95 2.56
CA ILE A 15 -9.98 -1.27 1.24
C ILE A 15 -11.36 -1.90 1.45
N ARG A 16 -12.32 -1.55 0.60
CA ARG A 16 -13.67 -2.14 0.67
C ARG A 16 -13.61 -3.64 0.38
N PRO A 17 -14.37 -4.51 1.08
CA PRO A 17 -14.32 -5.95 0.88
C PRO A 17 -14.53 -6.40 -0.56
N GLU A 18 -15.46 -5.76 -1.27
CA GLU A 18 -15.74 -6.03 -2.69
C GLU A 18 -14.56 -5.74 -3.61
N THR A 19 -13.75 -4.73 -3.28
CA THR A 19 -12.51 -4.41 -4.00
C THR A 19 -11.37 -5.33 -3.57
N GLU A 20 -11.30 -5.68 -2.28
CA GLU A 20 -10.29 -6.61 -1.75
C GLU A 20 -10.37 -7.99 -2.42
N ASN A 21 -11.58 -8.48 -2.70
CA ASN A 21 -11.81 -9.74 -3.42
C ASN A 21 -11.31 -9.75 -4.87
N LEU A 22 -11.03 -8.57 -5.46
CA LEU A 22 -10.50 -8.44 -6.82
C LEU A 22 -8.98 -8.30 -6.84
N LEU A 23 -8.31 -8.19 -5.68
CA LEU A 23 -6.88 -8.00 -5.61
C LEU A 23 -6.14 -9.29 -5.95
N THR A 24 -5.22 -9.21 -6.90
CA THR A 24 -4.33 -10.33 -7.25
C THR A 24 -3.21 -10.51 -6.22
N GLN A 25 -2.78 -9.41 -5.60
CA GLN A 25 -1.64 -9.37 -4.68
C GLN A 25 -1.90 -8.35 -3.58
N LYS A 26 -1.56 -8.70 -2.34
CA LYS A 26 -1.64 -7.81 -1.18
C LYS A 26 -0.23 -7.51 -0.68
N ILE A 27 0.07 -6.23 -0.49
CA ILE A 27 1.35 -5.75 0.04
C ILE A 27 1.10 -4.90 1.28
N THR A 28 2.06 -4.89 2.20
CA THR A 28 1.95 -4.18 3.48
C THR A 28 3.27 -3.47 3.76
N ILE A 29 3.20 -2.25 4.27
CA ILE A 29 4.35 -1.56 4.86
C ILE A 29 4.49 -2.07 6.31
N PRO A 30 5.62 -2.69 6.70
CA PRO A 30 5.82 -3.15 8.06
C PRO A 30 5.70 -1.99 9.05
N ARG A 31 4.94 -2.21 10.14
CA ARG A 31 4.79 -1.22 11.20
C ARG A 31 5.96 -1.32 12.17
N PHE A 32 6.67 -0.22 12.37
CA PHE A 32 7.71 -0.09 13.39
C PHE A 32 7.19 0.80 14.53
N GLY A 33 7.07 0.24 15.74
CA GLY A 33 6.54 0.93 16.93
C GLY A 33 5.05 0.64 17.23
N LYS A 34 4.57 1.07 18.41
CA LYS A 34 3.23 0.74 18.94
C LYS A 34 2.14 1.80 18.68
N SER A 35 2.49 3.03 18.33
CA SER A 35 1.59 4.19 18.51
C SER A 35 0.95 4.75 17.24
N THR A 36 1.22 4.20 16.05
CA THR A 36 0.66 4.70 14.80
C THR A 36 -0.42 3.75 14.29
N GLU A 37 -1.67 4.22 14.19
CA GLU A 37 -2.82 3.43 13.74
C GLU A 37 -2.82 3.14 12.23
N SER A 38 -2.36 4.07 11.40
CA SER A 38 -2.13 3.90 9.97
C SER A 38 -1.26 5.03 9.42
N LEU A 39 -0.72 4.87 8.21
CA LEU A 39 -0.02 5.94 7.50
C LEU A 39 -1.03 6.70 6.64
N ASN A 40 -0.80 8.00 6.46
CA ASN A 40 -1.47 8.77 5.43
C ASN A 40 -1.30 8.09 4.06
N VAL A 41 -2.37 8.05 3.25
CA VAL A 41 -2.40 7.33 1.96
C VAL A 41 -1.32 7.82 1.01
N SER A 42 -1.07 9.13 0.96
CA SER A 42 -0.03 9.70 0.09
C SER A 42 1.38 9.24 0.49
N ILE A 43 1.63 9.12 1.80
CA ILE A 43 2.91 8.60 2.33
C ILE A 43 3.05 7.11 2.01
N ALA A 44 1.99 6.32 2.21
CA ALA A 44 2.01 4.89 1.88
C ALA A 44 2.27 4.66 0.38
N ALA A 45 1.61 5.43 -0.49
CA ALA A 45 1.85 5.40 -1.93
C ALA A 45 3.30 5.72 -2.29
N GLY A 46 3.87 6.78 -1.69
CA GLY A 46 5.26 7.17 -1.91
C GLY A 46 6.27 6.08 -1.52
N ILE A 47 6.07 5.43 -0.37
CA ILE A 47 6.94 4.33 0.08
C ILE A 47 6.85 3.14 -0.87
N ILE A 48 5.63 2.74 -1.24
CA ILE A 48 5.39 1.58 -2.13
C ILE A 48 5.99 1.82 -3.51
N LEU A 49 5.67 2.97 -4.13
CA LEU A 49 6.22 3.31 -5.45
C LEU A 49 7.73 3.49 -5.37
N GLY A 50 8.24 4.10 -4.30
CA GLY A 50 9.67 4.17 -4.03
C GLY A 50 10.32 2.79 -4.04
N GLN A 51 9.75 1.78 -3.38
CA GLN A 51 10.28 0.41 -3.40
C GLN A 51 10.15 -0.27 -4.77
N ILE A 52 9.01 -0.13 -5.46
CA ILE A 52 8.76 -0.75 -6.77
C ILE A 52 9.69 -0.19 -7.85
N PHE A 53 9.98 1.12 -7.81
CA PHE A 53 10.73 1.82 -8.84
C PHE A 53 12.17 2.18 -8.45
N SER A 54 12.55 2.03 -7.18
CA SER A 54 13.94 2.20 -6.78
C SER A 54 14.79 1.17 -7.52
N LYS A 55 15.74 1.66 -8.30
CA LYS A 55 16.83 0.84 -8.83
C LYS A 55 17.73 0.42 -7.67
N LYS A 56 17.32 -0.62 -6.94
CA LYS A 56 18.24 -1.44 -6.15
C LYS A 56 18.56 -2.71 -6.95
N PHE A 57 19.28 -2.48 -8.04
CA PHE A 57 20.28 -3.36 -8.65
C PHE A 57 21.35 -2.46 -9.25
#